data_AF-A0A2S7USH6-F1
#
_entry.id   AF-A0A2S7USH6-F1
#
_cell.length_a   1.000
_cell.length_b   1.000
_cell.length_c   1.000
_cell.angle_alpha   90.00
_cell.angle_beta   90.00
_cell.angle_gamma   90.00
#
_symmetry.space_group_name_H-M   'P 1'
#
loop_
_entity.id
_entity.type
_entity.pdbx_description
1 polymer ?
#
loop_
_entity_poly.entity_id
_entity_poly.type
_entity_poly.pdbx_seq_one_letter_code
_entity_poly.pdbx_strand_id
1 'polypeptide(L)'
;MTYVNYLELFNHVITHGTKQDSKSVFEEFSAWNEIDGYTCYLKFKDVTITLMFHSRFSFEYEQESELLAFQKAAKRAFDLIQEQRSAHTELRK
;
A
#
# COMPACT_ATOMS: atom_id res chain seq x y z
N MET A 1 -10.59 -16.08 -2.66
CA MET A 1 -10.03 -15.04 -1.76
C MET A 1 -8.91 -14.34 -2.50
N THR A 2 -9.12 -13.13 -3.01
CA THR A 2 -8.06 -12.41 -3.73
C THR A 2 -7.10 -11.82 -2.69
N TYR A 3 -5.84 -12.25 -2.71
CA TYR A 3 -4.81 -11.78 -1.78
C TYR A 3 -4.31 -10.40 -2.22
N VAL A 4 -4.25 -9.43 -1.31
CA VAL A 4 -3.70 -8.10 -1.60
C VAL A 4 -2.18 -8.14 -1.39
N ASN A 5 -1.42 -7.77 -2.41
CA ASN A 5 0.02 -7.60 -2.27
C ASN A 5 0.34 -6.20 -1.73
N TYR A 6 0.49 -6.10 -0.40
CA TYR A 6 0.76 -4.82 0.26
C TYR A 6 2.10 -4.20 -0.14
N LEU A 7 3.10 -4.99 -0.51
CA LEU A 7 4.37 -4.47 -1.00
C LEU A 7 4.21 -3.80 -2.37
N GLU A 8 3.37 -4.35 -3.23
CA GLU A 8 3.06 -3.74 -4.53
C GLU A 8 2.28 -2.44 -4.35
N LEU A 9 1.30 -2.43 -3.45
CA LEU A 9 0.58 -1.20 -3.10
C LEU A 9 1.51 -0.14 -2.51
N PHE A 10 2.39 -0.52 -1.58
CA PHE A 10 3.43 0.37 -1.04
C PHE A 10 4.29 0.96 -2.15
N ASN A 11 4.83 0.12 -3.05
CA ASN A 11 5.66 0.57 -4.17
C ASN A 11 4.90 1.53 -5.09
N HIS A 12 3.61 1.29 -5.31
CA HIS A 12 2.78 2.18 -6.10
C HIS A 12 2.64 3.56 -5.44
N VAL A 13 2.36 3.62 -4.13
CA VAL A 13 2.27 4.88 -3.37
C VAL A 13 3.61 5.63 -3.36
N ILE A 14 4.73 4.93 -3.17
CA ILE A 14 6.07 5.55 -3.21
C ILE A 14 6.39 6.12 -4.60
N THR A 15 6.00 5.42 -5.67
CA THR A 15 6.35 5.78 -7.05
C THR A 15 5.46 6.89 -7.63
N HIS A 16 4.16 6.85 -7.34
CA HIS A 16 3.16 7.74 -7.96
C HIS A 16 2.60 8.78 -6.98
N GLY A 17 2.89 8.64 -5.68
CA GLY A 17 2.47 9.59 -4.67
C GLY A 17 3.22 10.92 -4.73
N THR A 18 2.60 11.95 -4.17
CA THR A 18 3.23 13.25 -3.96
C THR A 18 4.10 13.17 -2.70
N LYS A 19 5.37 13.55 -2.81
CA LYS A 19 6.27 13.64 -1.65
C LYS A 19 5.81 14.75 -0.72
N GLN A 20 5.57 14.41 0.54
CA GLN A 20 5.27 15.33 1.63
C GLN A 20 6.20 14.99 2.79
N ASP A 21 7.17 15.85 3.06
CA ASP A 21 8.23 15.62 4.04
C ASP A 21 8.96 14.29 3.81
N SER A 22 8.89 13.36 4.76
CA SER A 22 9.53 12.05 4.74
C SER A 22 8.65 10.92 4.20
N LYS A 23 7.44 11.23 3.69
CA LYS A 23 6.49 10.24 3.18
C LYS A 23 5.99 10.58 1.77
N SER A 24 5.57 9.56 1.04
CA SER A 24 4.80 9.72 -0.18
C SER A 24 3.31 9.54 0.12
N VAL A 25 2.48 10.44 -0.38
CA VAL A 25 1.02 10.39 -0.20
C VAL A 25 0.36 10.18 -1.55
N PHE A 26 -0.47 9.15 -1.66
CA PHE A 26 -1.28 8.84 -2.83
C PHE A 26 -2.71 8.52 -2.36
N GLU A 27 -3.66 9.34 -2.78
CA GLU A 27 -5.03 9.32 -2.25
C GLU A 27 -5.04 9.39 -0.71
N GLU A 28 -5.69 8.44 -0.04
CA GLU A 28 -5.73 8.32 1.43
C GLU A 28 -4.56 7.48 1.99
N PHE A 29 -3.69 6.94 1.13
CA PHE A 29 -2.53 6.16 1.55
C PHE A 29 -1.30 7.05 1.74
N SER A 30 -0.60 6.81 2.84
CA SER A 30 0.74 7.35 3.09
C SER A 30 1.74 6.21 3.18
N ALA A 31 2.86 6.32 2.49
CA ALA A 31 3.93 5.33 2.52
C ALA A 31 5.27 5.99 2.87
N TRP A 32 6.04 5.34 3.72
CA TRP A 32 7.41 5.73 4.04
C TRP A 32 8.22 4.50 4.43
N ASN A 33 9.54 4.64 4.48
CA ASN A 33 10.43 3.59 4.93
C ASN A 33 11.47 4.16 5.88
N GLU A 34 12.00 3.32 6.74
CA GLU A 34 13.17 3.66 7.55
C GLU A 34 14.39 3.93 6.66
N ILE A 35 15.37 4.65 7.21
CA ILE A 35 16.62 5.02 6.50
C ILE A 35 17.39 3.80 6.00
N ASP A 36 17.30 2.69 6.74
CA ASP A 36 17.95 1.42 6.40
C ASP A 36 17.26 0.68 5.24
N GLY A 37 16.06 1.12 4.85
CA GLY A 37 15.25 0.51 3.80
C GLY A 37 14.69 -0.87 4.16
N TYR A 38 14.87 -1.34 5.39
CA TYR A 38 14.45 -2.68 5.79
C TYR A 38 13.00 -2.75 6.27
N THR A 39 12.45 -1.62 6.70
CA THR A 39 11.09 -1.51 7.20
C THR A 39 10.31 -0.51 6.37
N CYS A 40 9.24 -0.99 5.75
CA CYS A 40 8.33 -0.18 4.95
C CYS A 40 6.99 -0.05 5.68
N TYR A 41 6.44 1.16 5.71
CA TYR A 41 5.16 1.44 6.33
C TYR A 41 4.18 1.89 5.27
N LEU A 42 2.96 1.39 5.37
CA LEU A 42 1.83 1.86 4.58
C LEU A 42 0.69 2.16 5.56
N LYS A 43 0.21 3.40 5.52
CA LYS A 43 -0.83 3.90 6.41
C LYS A 43 -2.06 4.29 5.63
N PHE A 44 -3.23 3.96 6.17
CA PHE A 44 -4.52 4.48 5.73
C PHE A 44 -5.33 4.82 6.98
N LYS A 45 -5.67 6.10 7.13
CA LYS A 45 -6.32 6.64 8.34
C LYS A 45 -5.55 6.21 9.60
N ASP A 46 -6.21 5.50 10.51
CA ASP A 46 -5.66 5.09 11.81
C ASP A 46 -4.99 3.72 11.77
N VAL A 47 -4.95 3.05 10.60
CA VAL A 47 -4.29 1.76 10.43
C VAL A 47 -2.93 1.93 9.78
N THR A 48 -1.91 1.35 10.40
CA THR A 48 -0.56 1.22 9.81
C THR A 48 -0.24 -0.26 9.60
N ILE A 49 0.17 -0.63 8.39
CA ILE A 49 0.82 -1.91 8.13
C ILE A 49 2.34 -1.68 8.06
N THR A 50 3.06 -2.48 8.85
CA THR A 50 4.52 -2.51 8.84
C THR A 50 4.95 -3.75 8.06
N LEU A 51 5.63 -3.54 6.94
CA LEU A 51 6.16 -4.57 6.06
C LEU A 51 7.63 -4.78 6.37
N MET A 52 7.97 -6.02 6.73
CA MET A 52 9.31 -6.46 7.06
C MET A 52 9.78 -7.56 6.10
N PHE A 53 11.05 -7.92 6.21
CA PHE A 53 11.65 -8.97 5.39
C PHE A 53 11.01 -10.34 5.66
N HIS A 54 11.17 -11.25 4.69
CA HIS A 54 10.62 -12.61 4.73
C HIS A 54 9.09 -12.66 4.86
N SER A 55 8.40 -11.76 4.15
CA SER A 55 6.93 -11.71 4.08
C SER A 55 6.27 -11.53 5.45
N ARG A 56 6.97 -10.93 6.41
CA ARG A 56 6.42 -10.60 7.72
C ARG A 56 5.75 -9.24 7.64
N PHE A 57 4.55 -9.15 8.19
CA PHE A 57 3.88 -7.89 8.38
C PHE A 57 3.07 -7.88 9.67
N SER A 58 2.84 -6.69 10.19
CA SER A 58 1.98 -6.46 11.35
C SER A 58 1.02 -5.31 11.05
N PHE A 59 -0.17 -5.37 11.63
CA PHE A 59 -1.14 -4.29 11.59
C PHE A 59 -1.22 -3.63 12.97
N GLU A 60 -1.16 -2.31 12.97
CA GLU A 60 -1.40 -1.47 14.14
C GLU A 60 -2.70 -0.70 13.90
N TYR A 61 -3.68 -0.90 14.79
CA TYR A 61 -5.03 -0.32 14.73
C TYR A 61 -5.68 -0.38 16.13
N GLU A 62 -6.64 0.49 16.40
CA GLU A 62 -7.36 0.51 17.69
C GLU A 62 -8.63 -0.35 17.63
N GLN A 63 -9.33 -0.32 16.50
CA GLN A 63 -10.61 -1.01 16.31
C GLN A 63 -10.59 -1.93 15.09
N GLU A 64 -11.19 -3.12 15.21
CA GLU A 64 -11.28 -4.08 14.10
C GLU A 64 -11.99 -3.50 12.87
N SER A 65 -12.94 -2.57 13.08
CA SER A 65 -13.63 -1.84 12.01
C SER A 65 -12.66 -1.01 11.15
N GLU A 66 -11.61 -0.46 11.75
CA GLU A 66 -10.57 0.30 11.04
C GLU A 66 -9.74 -0.63 10.17
N LEU A 67 -9.35 -1.80 10.69
CA LEU A 67 -8.64 -2.83 9.93
C LEU A 67 -9.48 -3.31 8.72
N LEU A 68 -10.78 -3.55 8.93
CA LEU A 68 -11.69 -3.92 7.84
C LEU A 68 -11.79 -2.83 6.78
N ALA A 69 -11.84 -1.55 7.20
CA ALA A 69 -11.84 -0.42 6.27
C ALA A 69 -10.52 -0.34 5.49
N PHE A 70 -9.38 -0.52 6.15
CA PHE A 70 -8.06 -0.60 5.52
C PHE A 70 -8.02 -1.71 4.47
N GLN A 71 -8.44 -2.94 4.82
CA GLN A 71 -8.38 -4.09 3.91
C GLN A 71 -9.27 -3.88 2.68
N LYS A 72 -10.44 -3.27 2.86
CA LYS A 72 -11.34 -2.92 1.76
C LYS A 72 -10.71 -1.87 0.83
N ALA A 73 -10.11 -0.82 1.39
CA ALA A 73 -9.44 0.23 0.62
C ALA A 73 -8.22 -0.33 -0.12
N ALA A 74 -7.38 -1.11 0.56
CA ALA A 74 -6.18 -1.71 0.00
C ALA A 74 -6.51 -2.68 -1.14
N LYS A 75 -7.58 -3.48 -0.99
CA LYS A 75 -8.07 -4.34 -2.07
C LYS A 75 -8.50 -3.53 -3.29
N ARG A 76 -9.32 -2.50 -3.09
CA ARG A 76 -9.79 -1.64 -4.19
C ARG A 76 -8.63 -0.99 -4.93
N ALA A 77 -7.67 -0.40 -4.20
CA ALA A 77 -6.49 0.22 -4.78
C ALA A 77 -5.65 -0.81 -5.57
N PHE A 78 -5.44 -1.99 -4.98
CA PHE A 78 -4.68 -3.06 -5.63
C PHE A 78 -5.34 -3.56 -6.92
N ASP A 79 -6.66 -3.78 -6.92
CA ASP A 79 -7.41 -4.20 -8.10
C ASP A 79 -7.25 -3.17 -9.25
N LEU A 80 -7.37 -1.87 -8.94
CA LEU A 80 -7.18 -0.78 -9.91
C LEU A 80 -5.76 -0.77 -10.50
N ILE A 81 -4.74 -1.01 -9.67
CA ILE A 81 -3.34 -1.11 -10.13
C ILE A 81 -3.20 -2.28 -11.12
N GLN A 82 -3.82 -3.43 -10.85
CA GLN A 82 -3.76 -4.57 -11.76
C GLN A 82 -4.47 -4.27 -13.08
N GLU A 83 -5.66 -3.66 -13.04
CA GLU A 83 -6.41 -3.28 -14.24
C GLU A 83 -5.62 -2.33 -15.14
N GLN A 84 -4.98 -1.31 -14.56
CA GLN A 84 -4.14 -0.36 -15.31
C GLN A 84 -2.95 -1.06 -15.98
N ARG A 85 -2.31 -2.02 -15.29
CA ARG A 85 -1.20 -2.80 -15.86
C ARG A 85 -1.65 -3.69 -17.02
N SER A 86 -2.81 -4.35 -16.89
CA SER A 86 -3.39 -5.16 -17.95
C SER A 86 -3.73 -4.31 -19.19
N ALA A 87 -4.38 -3.16 -18.99
CA ALA A 87 -4.73 -2.26 -20.09
C ALA A 87 -3.49 -1.72 -20.84
N HIS A 88 -2.44 -1.34 -20.10
CA HIS A 88 -1.18 -0.89 -20.70
C HIS A 88 -0.42 -2.00 -21.43
N THR A 89 -0.60 -3.26 -21.03
CA THR A 89 0.01 -4.43 -21.71
C THR A 89 -0.68 -4.72 -23.04
N GLU A 90 -2.01 -4.58 -23.10
CA GLU A 90 -2.78 -4.80 -24.34
C GLU A 90 -2.58 -3.69 -25.37
N LEU A 91 -2.35 -2.44 -24.95
CA LEU A 91 -2.02 -1.32 -25.85
C LEU A 91 -0.64 -1.42 -26.53
N ARG A 92 0.24 -2.29 -26.03
CA ARG A 92 1.59 -2.52 -26.57
C ARG A 92 1.67 -3.74 -27.50
N LYS A 93 0.57 -4.47 -27.69
CA LYS A 93 0.44 -5.56 -28.67
C LYS A 93 -0.20 -5.03 -29.95
#